data_AF-A0AAU9M8C9-F1
#
_entry.id   AF-A0AAU9M8C9-F1
#
_cell.length_a   1.000
_cell.length_b   1.000
_cell.length_c   1.000
_cell.angle_alpha   90.00
_cell.angle_beta   90.00
_cell.angle_gamma   90.00
#
_symmetry.space_group_name_H-M   'P 1'
#
loop_
_entity.id
_entity.type
_entity.pdbx_description
1 polymer ?
#
loop_
_entity_poly.entity_id
_entity_poly.type
_entity_poly.pdbx_seq_one_letter_code
_entity_poly.pdbx_strand_id
1 'polypeptide(L)'
;MLTETVGPDQIAEVVSRWTGIPVTRLGTNEKERLIGLSDRLHQRVVGQDQAVSTVAEAVLRLRAGLGRAQQPTGSFLFLGPTGVGKTELAKALAEQLFDDEKLMIRIDMSEYMEQHSVSRLIGAPPGYVGHEEGGQLTEAVRRRPYNVVLFDEVEKAHQSVFNTLLQMLDDGRLTDGQGRTVDFTNTVIIMTSNLGAEYLLKGLSGKTTMENAREMVMKEVRKHFKPELLNRLDEIVVFDPLSHDQLRKVARLQLKDVAVRLAERGVALGVTEAALDVILSQSYDPVYGARPIRRWLERRVVTELSKMLIREEIDENQLCT
;
A
#
# COMPACT_ATOMS: atom_id res chain seq x y z
N MET A 1 -30.77 -26.45 10.94
CA MET A 1 -32.10 -26.02 11.41
C MET A 1 -32.30 -24.60 10.91
N LEU A 2 -33.35 -24.34 10.12
CA LEU A 2 -33.72 -22.98 9.71
C LEU A 2 -34.33 -22.29 10.92
N THR A 3 -33.69 -21.23 11.42
CA THR A 3 -34.22 -20.39 12.50
C THR A 3 -35.27 -19.44 11.92
N GLU A 4 -36.48 -19.45 12.47
CA GLU A 4 -37.60 -18.56 12.04
C GLU A 4 -37.37 -17.08 12.38
N THR A 5 -36.35 -16.77 13.19
CA THR A 5 -35.98 -15.40 13.56
C THR A 5 -34.60 -15.02 13.02
N VAL A 6 -34.54 -13.85 12.40
CA VAL A 6 -33.30 -13.24 11.91
C VAL A 6 -32.62 -12.54 13.09
N GLY A 7 -31.50 -13.08 13.55
CA GLY A 7 -30.64 -12.50 14.57
C GLY A 7 -29.43 -11.74 13.99
N PRO A 8 -28.61 -11.13 14.86
CA PRO A 8 -27.44 -10.33 14.44
C PRO A 8 -26.45 -11.09 13.55
N ASP A 9 -26.27 -12.39 13.80
CA ASP A 9 -25.34 -13.23 13.05
C ASP A 9 -25.84 -13.49 11.62
N GLN A 10 -27.15 -13.71 11.42
CA GLN A 10 -27.72 -13.85 10.07
C GLN A 10 -27.70 -12.51 9.31
N ILE A 11 -27.91 -11.38 9.99
CA ILE A 11 -27.78 -10.05 9.37
C ILE A 11 -26.33 -9.82 8.93
N ALA A 12 -25.37 -10.09 9.82
CA ALA A 12 -23.96 -9.91 9.54
C ALA A 12 -23.50 -10.80 8.38
N GLU A 13 -23.98 -12.05 8.28
CA GLU A 13 -23.67 -12.95 7.17
C GLU A 13 -24.18 -12.39 5.82
N VAL A 14 -25.40 -11.84 5.79
CA VAL A 14 -25.96 -11.22 4.58
C VAL A 14 -25.18 -9.97 4.19
N VAL A 15 -24.87 -9.10 5.15
CA VAL A 15 -24.07 -7.89 4.87
C VAL A 15 -22.68 -8.28 4.37
N SER A 16 -22.02 -9.26 5.00
CA SER A 16 -20.73 -9.77 4.54
C SER A 16 -20.76 -10.34 3.14
N ARG A 17 -21.85 -11.02 2.77
CA ARG A 17 -22.01 -11.56 1.42
C ARG A 17 -22.21 -10.46 0.38
N TRP A 18 -22.87 -9.36 0.75
CA TRP A 18 -23.08 -8.21 -0.14
C TRP A 18 -21.85 -7.33 -0.28
N THR A 19 -21.10 -7.13 0.81
CA THR A 19 -19.92 -6.26 0.83
C THR A 19 -18.63 -7.00 0.48
N GLY A 20 -18.62 -8.33 0.63
CA GLY A 20 -17.40 -9.15 0.61
C GLY A 20 -16.61 -9.13 1.93
N ILE A 21 -17.16 -8.52 2.99
CA ILE A 21 -16.37 -8.12 4.17
C ILE A 21 -17.03 -8.60 5.47
N PRO A 22 -16.34 -9.36 6.34
CA PRO A 22 -16.89 -9.89 7.60
C PRO A 22 -17.46 -8.79 8.51
N VAL A 23 -18.73 -8.88 8.91
CA VAL A 23 -19.42 -7.93 9.81
C VAL A 23 -19.60 -8.51 11.23
N THR A 24 -19.25 -9.79 11.43
CA THR A 24 -19.32 -10.49 12.72
C THR A 24 -18.08 -10.25 13.59
N ARG A 25 -18.14 -10.69 14.86
CA ARG A 25 -16.94 -10.91 15.70
C ARG A 25 -15.88 -11.69 14.91
N LEU A 26 -14.60 -11.36 15.12
CA LEU A 26 -13.45 -12.01 14.47
C LEU A 26 -13.66 -13.53 14.42
N GLY A 27 -13.89 -14.06 13.22
CA GLY A 27 -14.00 -15.50 13.00
C GLY A 27 -12.69 -16.21 13.32
N THR A 28 -12.70 -17.51 13.59
CA THR A 28 -11.47 -18.27 13.87
C THR A 28 -10.43 -18.10 12.76
N ASN A 29 -10.87 -18.13 11.50
CA ASN A 29 -10.00 -17.90 10.34
C ASN A 29 -9.41 -16.48 10.27
N GLU A 30 -10.17 -15.47 10.70
CA GLU A 30 -9.70 -14.08 10.72
C GLU A 30 -8.65 -13.87 11.82
N LYS A 31 -8.84 -14.51 12.99
CA LYS A 31 -7.84 -14.50 14.07
C LYS A 31 -6.53 -15.13 13.63
N GLU A 32 -6.58 -16.28 12.97
CA GLU A 32 -5.37 -16.94 12.44
C GLU A 32 -4.69 -16.07 11.37
N ARG A 33 -5.46 -15.43 10.49
CA ARG A 33 -4.93 -14.47 9.50
C ARG A 33 -4.22 -13.29 10.16
N LEU A 34 -4.81 -12.72 11.21
CA LEU A 34 -4.24 -11.58 11.94
C LEU A 34 -2.99 -11.97 12.73
N ILE A 35 -2.98 -13.14 13.37
CA ILE A 35 -1.80 -13.65 14.10
C ILE A 35 -0.63 -13.90 13.12
N GLY A 36 -0.91 -14.46 11.95
CA GLY A 36 0.07 -14.70 10.89
C GLY A 36 0.22 -13.54 9.90
N LEU A 37 -0.22 -12.32 10.24
CA LEU A 37 -0.27 -11.21 9.29
C LEU A 37 1.12 -10.84 8.76
N SER A 38 2.13 -10.78 9.63
CA SER A 38 3.52 -10.45 9.25
C SER A 38 4.07 -11.44 8.21
N ASP A 39 3.92 -12.74 8.44
CA ASP A 39 4.37 -13.78 7.51
C ASP A 39 3.66 -13.71 6.17
N ARG A 40 2.35 -13.42 6.17
CA ARG A 40 1.55 -13.25 4.95
C ARG A 40 1.99 -12.03 4.15
N LEU A 41 2.27 -10.91 4.82
CA LEU A 41 2.79 -9.70 4.16
C LEU A 41 4.17 -9.97 3.53
N HIS A 42 5.02 -10.76 4.18
CA HIS A 42 6.34 -11.15 3.66
C HIS A 42 6.30 -12.06 2.41
N GLN A 43 5.15 -12.64 2.07
CA GLN A 43 4.99 -13.36 0.80
C GLN A 43 5.11 -12.42 -0.41
N ARG A 44 4.78 -11.14 -0.23
CA ARG A 44 4.86 -10.09 -1.26
C ARG A 44 5.98 -9.08 -0.98
N VAL A 45 6.20 -8.74 0.27
CA VAL A 45 7.17 -7.73 0.69
C VAL A 45 8.50 -8.38 1.06
N VAL A 46 9.53 -8.09 0.26
CA VAL A 46 10.88 -8.62 0.46
C VAL A 46 11.70 -7.73 1.38
N GLY A 47 12.23 -8.32 2.44
CA GLY A 47 12.93 -7.59 3.49
C GLY A 47 11.97 -6.67 4.24
N GLN A 48 12.47 -5.52 4.70
CA GLN A 48 11.67 -4.56 5.45
C GLN A 48 11.05 -5.16 6.72
N ASP A 49 11.73 -6.11 7.36
CA ASP A 49 11.19 -6.93 8.45
C ASP A 49 10.66 -6.07 9.60
N GLN A 50 11.38 -4.99 9.94
CA GLN A 50 10.92 -4.03 10.94
C GLN A 50 9.63 -3.32 10.51
N ALA A 51 9.55 -2.87 9.25
CA ALA A 51 8.37 -2.18 8.74
C ALA A 51 7.14 -3.09 8.71
N VAL A 52 7.31 -4.34 8.26
CA VAL A 52 6.25 -5.34 8.22
C VAL A 52 5.77 -5.69 9.62
N SER A 53 6.69 -5.94 10.57
CA SER A 53 6.35 -6.24 11.97
C SER A 53 5.59 -5.09 12.62
N THR A 54 6.08 -3.86 12.50
CA THR A 54 5.44 -2.66 13.09
C THR A 54 4.03 -2.46 12.56
N VAL A 55 3.82 -2.60 11.25
CA VAL A 55 2.47 -2.48 10.65
C VAL A 55 1.56 -3.62 11.10
N ALA A 56 2.05 -4.86 11.09
CA ALA A 56 1.26 -6.02 11.50
C ALA A 56 0.83 -5.92 12.98
N GLU A 57 1.74 -5.51 13.87
CA GLU A 57 1.46 -5.31 15.30
C GLU A 57 0.45 -4.18 15.53
N ALA A 58 0.58 -3.04 14.82
CA ALA A 58 -0.36 -1.94 14.92
C ALA A 58 -1.78 -2.38 14.51
N VAL A 59 -1.90 -3.07 13.38
CA VAL A 59 -3.17 -3.62 12.88
C VAL A 59 -3.76 -4.63 13.86
N LEU A 60 -2.93 -5.50 14.45
CA LEU A 60 -3.36 -6.46 15.45
C LEU A 60 -3.94 -5.77 16.70
N ARG A 61 -3.28 -4.72 17.22
CA ARG A 61 -3.80 -3.93 18.36
C ARG A 61 -5.16 -3.30 18.04
N LEU A 62 -5.31 -2.78 16.83
CA LEU A 62 -6.55 -2.12 16.38
C LEU A 62 -7.69 -3.13 16.23
N ARG A 63 -7.43 -4.28 15.60
CA ARG A 63 -8.43 -5.37 15.46
C ARG A 63 -8.77 -6.06 16.78
N ALA A 64 -7.86 -6.05 17.76
CA ALA A 64 -8.14 -6.50 19.12
C ALA A 64 -9.03 -5.53 19.92
N GLY A 65 -9.41 -4.37 19.36
CA GLY A 65 -10.19 -3.34 20.05
C GLY A 65 -9.39 -2.57 21.10
N LEU A 66 -8.06 -2.66 21.05
CA LEU A 66 -7.14 -1.95 21.95
C LEU A 66 -6.67 -0.61 21.36
N GLY A 67 -7.13 -0.28 20.16
CA GLY A 67 -6.93 1.03 19.54
C GLY A 67 -7.99 2.05 19.94
N ARG A 68 -7.94 3.23 19.31
CA ARG A 68 -8.88 4.33 19.58
C ARG A 68 -10.15 4.14 18.76
N ALA A 69 -11.30 4.02 19.43
CA ALA A 69 -12.57 3.59 18.82
C ALA A 69 -13.16 4.54 17.75
N GLN A 70 -12.73 5.80 17.68
CA GLN A 70 -13.23 6.79 16.72
C GLN A 70 -12.20 7.14 15.64
N GLN A 71 -11.11 6.39 15.54
CA GLN A 71 -10.05 6.65 14.55
C GLN A 71 -10.08 5.61 13.43
N PRO A 72 -9.40 5.88 12.29
CA PRO A 72 -9.22 4.87 11.26
C PRO A 72 -8.61 3.58 11.81
N THR A 73 -8.86 2.45 11.14
CA THR A 73 -8.39 1.11 11.52
C THR A 73 -6.85 1.01 11.56
N GLY A 74 -6.15 1.97 10.98
CA GLY A 74 -4.72 2.19 11.15
C GLY A 74 -4.28 3.41 10.37
N SER A 75 -3.26 4.11 10.88
CA SER A 75 -2.71 5.31 10.29
C SER A 75 -1.19 5.30 10.30
N PHE A 76 -0.59 5.33 9.11
CA PHE A 76 0.84 5.09 8.94
C PHE A 76 1.50 6.17 8.08
N LEU A 77 2.73 6.54 8.43
CA LEU A 77 3.62 7.30 7.54
C LEU A 77 4.81 6.42 7.15
N PHE A 78 4.86 6.02 5.89
CA PHE A 78 5.93 5.22 5.29
C PHE A 78 6.99 6.13 4.68
N LEU A 79 8.19 6.08 5.26
CA LEU A 79 9.34 6.88 4.86
C LEU A 79 10.38 6.01 4.16
N GLY A 80 11.03 6.51 3.13
CA GLY A 80 12.19 5.82 2.54
C GLY A 80 12.39 6.13 1.06
N PRO A 81 13.37 5.52 0.39
CA PRO A 81 13.61 5.75 -1.03
C PRO A 81 12.48 5.21 -1.93
N THR A 82 12.50 5.59 -3.20
CA THR A 82 11.56 5.07 -4.20
C THR A 82 11.85 3.59 -4.48
N GLY A 83 10.80 2.79 -4.66
CA GLY A 83 10.95 1.40 -5.12
C GLY A 83 11.45 0.40 -4.06
N VAL A 84 11.44 0.75 -2.78
CA VAL A 84 11.84 -0.14 -1.66
C VAL A 84 10.70 -1.01 -1.10
N GLY A 85 9.45 -0.76 -1.50
CA GLY A 85 8.30 -1.59 -1.10
C GLY A 85 7.15 -0.88 -0.37
N LYS A 86 7.20 0.45 -0.17
CA LYS A 86 6.13 1.22 0.52
C LYS A 86 4.72 0.93 -0.03
N THR A 87 4.53 1.10 -1.34
CA THR A 87 3.25 0.83 -2.01
C THR A 87 2.91 -0.66 -2.05
N GLU A 88 3.92 -1.53 -2.09
CA GLU A 88 3.70 -2.98 -2.11
C GLU A 88 3.17 -3.48 -0.76
N LEU A 89 3.69 -2.94 0.35
CA LEU A 89 3.15 -3.22 1.68
C LEU A 89 1.70 -2.73 1.81
N ALA A 90 1.37 -1.55 1.26
CA ALA A 90 0.00 -1.05 1.25
C ALA A 90 -0.96 -1.98 0.49
N LYS A 91 -0.55 -2.48 -0.68
CA LYS A 91 -1.35 -3.45 -1.47
C LYS A 91 -1.49 -4.79 -0.78
N ALA A 92 -0.40 -5.31 -0.23
CA ALA A 92 -0.42 -6.56 0.53
C ALA A 92 -1.35 -6.42 1.74
N LEU A 93 -1.35 -5.26 2.40
CA LEU A 93 -2.26 -5.00 3.52
C LEU A 93 -3.72 -4.94 3.08
N ALA A 94 -4.02 -4.30 1.94
CA ALA A 94 -5.37 -4.28 1.38
C ALA A 94 -5.88 -5.71 1.08
N GLU A 95 -5.03 -6.54 0.48
CA GLU A 95 -5.34 -7.95 0.22
C GLU A 95 -5.55 -8.74 1.51
N GLN A 96 -4.68 -8.59 2.52
CA GLN A 96 -4.79 -9.38 3.76
C GLN A 96 -5.97 -8.96 4.65
N LEU A 97 -6.36 -7.67 4.63
CA LEU A 97 -7.43 -7.15 5.49
C LEU A 97 -8.80 -7.11 4.81
N PHE A 98 -8.84 -6.97 3.50
CA PHE A 98 -10.08 -6.78 2.74
C PHE A 98 -10.24 -7.76 1.58
N ASP A 99 -9.40 -8.80 1.51
CA ASP A 99 -9.43 -9.88 0.52
C ASP A 99 -9.25 -9.43 -0.95
N ASP A 100 -8.94 -8.16 -1.20
CA ASP A 100 -8.73 -7.61 -2.55
C ASP A 100 -7.74 -6.42 -2.53
N GLU A 101 -6.61 -6.54 -3.24
CA GLU A 101 -5.66 -5.44 -3.38
C GLU A 101 -6.23 -4.21 -4.11
N LYS A 102 -7.30 -4.38 -4.90
CA LYS A 102 -8.00 -3.29 -5.60
C LYS A 102 -8.84 -2.43 -4.66
N LEU A 103 -8.99 -2.86 -3.40
CA LEU A 103 -9.53 -2.02 -2.32
C LEU A 103 -8.48 -1.06 -1.75
N MET A 104 -7.35 -0.88 -2.45
CA MET A 104 -6.45 0.25 -2.23
C MET A 104 -6.83 1.43 -3.14
N ILE A 105 -7.25 2.54 -2.54
CA ILE A 105 -7.45 3.83 -3.20
C ILE A 105 -6.13 4.59 -3.13
N ARG A 106 -5.49 4.85 -4.28
CA ARG A 106 -4.25 5.64 -4.34
C ARG A 106 -4.55 7.06 -4.78
N ILE A 107 -4.03 8.03 -4.04
CA ILE A 107 -4.15 9.46 -4.33
C ILE A 107 -2.74 10.06 -4.38
N ASP A 108 -2.37 10.61 -5.52
CA ASP A 108 -1.07 11.27 -5.73
C ASP A 108 -1.14 12.71 -5.21
N MET A 109 -0.38 13.01 -4.15
CA MET A 109 -0.39 14.33 -3.51
C MET A 109 0.32 15.40 -4.33
N SER A 110 1.07 15.03 -5.38
CA SER A 110 1.58 15.97 -6.37
C SER A 110 0.46 16.62 -7.19
N GLU A 111 -0.72 16.01 -7.30
CA GLU A 111 -1.90 16.64 -7.92
C GLU A 111 -2.58 17.68 -6.98
N TYR A 112 -2.16 17.74 -5.72
CA TYR A 112 -2.77 18.53 -4.66
C TYR A 112 -1.86 19.62 -4.08
N MET A 113 -0.92 20.11 -4.88
CA MET A 113 0.06 21.14 -4.49
C MET A 113 -0.56 22.54 -4.31
N GLU A 114 -1.72 22.80 -4.91
CA GLU A 114 -2.36 24.12 -4.91
C GLU A 114 -3.63 24.14 -4.06
N GLN A 115 -3.94 25.26 -3.40
CA GLN A 115 -5.07 25.32 -2.47
C GLN A 115 -6.42 24.93 -3.10
N HIS A 116 -6.68 25.31 -4.35
CA HIS A 116 -7.95 25.04 -5.02
C HIS A 116 -8.09 23.56 -5.45
N SER A 117 -6.99 22.81 -5.55
CA SER A 117 -7.05 21.39 -5.87
C SER A 117 -7.68 20.56 -4.75
N VAL A 118 -7.65 21.06 -3.50
CA VAL A 118 -8.21 20.40 -2.31
C VAL A 118 -9.71 20.14 -2.44
N SER A 119 -10.44 21.02 -3.13
CA SER A 119 -11.87 20.81 -3.38
C SER A 119 -12.13 19.59 -4.26
N ARG A 120 -11.19 19.17 -5.12
CA ARG A 120 -11.31 17.92 -5.88
C ARG A 120 -11.16 16.69 -4.99
N LEU A 121 -10.39 16.80 -3.90
CA LEU A 121 -10.18 15.70 -2.95
C LEU A 121 -11.46 15.41 -2.16
N ILE A 122 -12.06 16.47 -1.60
CA ILE A 122 -13.18 16.36 -0.66
C ILE A 122 -14.54 16.63 -1.29
N GLY A 123 -14.60 17.33 -2.41
CA GLY A 123 -15.81 17.81 -3.07
C GLY A 123 -15.93 19.33 -2.98
N ALA A 124 -16.33 19.98 -4.06
CA ALA A 124 -16.54 21.42 -4.09
C ALA A 124 -17.86 21.80 -3.39
N PRO A 125 -17.92 22.95 -2.70
CA PRO A 125 -19.15 23.43 -2.09
C PRO A 125 -20.18 23.90 -3.13
N PRO A 126 -21.47 24.03 -2.76
CA PRO A 126 -22.52 24.53 -3.65
C PRO A 126 -22.14 25.87 -4.29
N GLY A 127 -22.26 25.94 -5.62
CA GLY A 127 -21.95 27.14 -6.42
C GLY A 127 -20.55 27.18 -7.04
N TYR A 128 -19.72 26.14 -6.86
CA TYR A 128 -18.40 26.01 -7.50
C TYR A 128 -18.39 24.95 -8.61
N VAL A 129 -17.49 25.10 -9.59
CA VAL A 129 -17.29 24.11 -10.67
C VAL A 129 -16.85 22.77 -10.07
N GLY A 130 -17.45 21.66 -10.50
CA GLY A 130 -17.20 20.31 -9.96
C GLY A 130 -18.09 19.94 -8.76
N HIS A 131 -19.08 20.76 -8.41
CA HIS A 131 -20.02 20.51 -7.32
C HIS A 131 -20.77 19.17 -7.44
N GLU A 132 -21.12 18.73 -8.65
CA GLU A 132 -21.89 17.50 -8.86
C GLU A 132 -21.04 16.21 -8.84
N GLU A 133 -19.72 16.32 -8.99
CA GLU A 133 -18.83 15.15 -9.14
C GLU A 133 -18.44 14.49 -7.80
N GLY A 134 -18.70 15.17 -6.68
CA GLY A 134 -18.23 14.74 -5.35
C GLY A 134 -16.70 14.82 -5.23
N GLY A 135 -16.16 14.47 -4.06
CA GLY A 135 -14.71 14.42 -3.86
C GLY A 135 -14.13 13.06 -4.25
N GLN A 136 -12.93 13.05 -4.83
CA GLN A 136 -12.23 11.82 -5.19
C GLN A 136 -12.05 10.89 -3.98
N LEU A 137 -11.68 11.43 -2.82
CA LEU A 137 -11.52 10.67 -1.59
C LEU A 137 -12.87 10.34 -0.96
N THR A 138 -13.72 11.35 -0.79
CA THR A 138 -14.99 11.21 -0.05
C THR A 138 -15.95 10.25 -0.75
N GLU A 139 -16.08 10.30 -2.08
CA GLU A 139 -16.93 9.37 -2.83
C GLU A 139 -16.36 7.95 -2.86
N ALA A 140 -15.04 7.80 -2.98
CA ALA A 140 -14.42 6.47 -3.03
C ALA A 140 -14.63 5.72 -1.71
N VAL A 141 -14.40 6.40 -0.57
CA VAL A 141 -14.62 5.82 0.76
C VAL A 141 -16.11 5.65 1.06
N ARG A 142 -16.97 6.60 0.70
CA ARG A 142 -18.43 6.47 0.88
C ARG A 142 -19.01 5.25 0.16
N ARG A 143 -18.51 4.93 -1.04
CA ARG A 143 -18.94 3.75 -1.82
C ARG A 143 -18.37 2.46 -1.27
N ARG A 144 -17.17 2.49 -0.70
CA ARG A 144 -16.44 1.33 -0.17
C ARG A 144 -15.75 1.71 1.15
N PRO A 145 -16.45 1.67 2.30
CA PRO A 145 -15.92 2.18 3.57
C PRO A 145 -14.80 1.33 4.20
N TYR A 146 -14.58 0.13 3.68
CA TYR A 146 -13.52 -0.78 4.09
C TYR A 146 -12.48 -0.83 2.97
N ASN A 147 -11.39 -0.10 3.14
CA ASN A 147 -10.38 0.06 2.11
C ASN A 147 -9.05 0.51 2.73
N VAL A 148 -8.01 0.52 1.90
CA VAL A 148 -6.75 1.19 2.21
C VAL A 148 -6.69 2.49 1.40
N VAL A 149 -6.53 3.64 2.04
CA VAL A 149 -6.23 4.90 1.35
C VAL A 149 -4.73 5.15 1.41
N LEU A 150 -4.11 5.22 0.25
CA LEU A 150 -2.69 5.55 0.07
C LEU A 150 -2.53 6.98 -0.45
N PHE A 151 -2.06 7.88 0.40
CA PHE A 151 -1.60 9.23 0.05
C PHE A 151 -0.13 9.17 -0.36
N ASP A 152 0.14 9.18 -1.66
CA ASP A 152 1.49 9.03 -2.19
C ASP A 152 2.20 10.40 -2.28
N GLU A 153 3.48 10.47 -1.94
CA GLU A 153 4.31 11.69 -1.95
C GLU A 153 3.70 12.84 -1.12
N VAL A 154 3.26 12.53 0.10
CA VAL A 154 2.50 13.46 0.95
C VAL A 154 3.24 14.77 1.27
N GLU A 155 4.57 14.79 1.18
CA GLU A 155 5.39 16.00 1.34
C GLU A 155 5.15 17.07 0.25
N LYS A 156 4.49 16.70 -0.86
CA LYS A 156 4.14 17.62 -1.96
C LYS A 156 2.80 18.31 -1.74
N ALA A 157 1.95 17.80 -0.85
CA ALA A 157 0.61 18.31 -0.64
C ALA A 157 0.59 19.77 -0.15
N HIS A 158 -0.43 20.53 -0.56
CA HIS A 158 -0.70 21.84 -0.02
C HIS A 158 -1.05 21.77 1.49
N GLN A 159 -0.73 22.83 2.24
CA GLN A 159 -0.97 22.89 3.69
C GLN A 159 -2.42 22.57 4.09
N SER A 160 -3.39 22.98 3.28
CA SER A 160 -4.83 22.74 3.49
C SER A 160 -5.24 21.27 3.40
N VAL A 161 -4.48 20.42 2.69
CA VAL A 161 -4.72 18.97 2.68
C VAL A 161 -4.47 18.40 4.06
N PHE A 162 -3.43 18.86 4.77
CA PHE A 162 -3.14 18.38 6.12
C PHE A 162 -4.24 18.70 7.13
N ASN A 163 -4.97 19.80 6.98
CA ASN A 163 -6.14 20.09 7.83
C ASN A 163 -7.25 19.06 7.63
N THR A 164 -7.44 18.62 6.39
CA THR A 164 -8.38 17.56 6.02
C THR A 164 -7.93 16.21 6.61
N LEU A 165 -6.64 15.90 6.49
CA LEU A 165 -6.05 14.68 7.07
C LEU A 165 -6.16 14.66 8.59
N LEU A 166 -5.92 15.79 9.26
CA LEU A 166 -6.07 15.90 10.72
C LEU A 166 -7.50 15.58 11.18
N GLN A 167 -8.51 16.16 10.53
CA GLN A 167 -9.92 15.87 10.85
C GLN A 167 -10.22 14.38 10.70
N MET A 168 -9.78 13.80 9.58
CA MET A 168 -9.97 12.37 9.28
C MET A 168 -9.26 11.45 10.29
N LEU A 169 -8.04 11.79 10.72
CA LEU A 169 -7.27 11.00 11.67
C LEU A 169 -7.79 11.14 13.12
N ASP A 170 -8.38 12.29 13.48
CA ASP A 170 -8.91 12.53 14.82
C ASP A 170 -10.28 11.93 15.03
N ASP A 171 -11.23 12.25 14.15
CA ASP A 171 -12.64 11.90 14.33
C ASP A 171 -13.06 10.67 13.52
N GLY A 172 -12.14 10.10 12.72
CA GLY A 172 -12.43 9.00 11.81
C GLY A 172 -13.51 9.37 10.79
N ARG A 173 -13.73 10.68 10.57
CA ARG A 173 -14.82 11.21 9.78
C ARG A 173 -14.35 12.44 9.01
N LEU A 174 -14.94 12.65 7.85
CA LEU A 174 -14.71 13.84 7.06
C LEU A 174 -16.03 14.35 6.49
N THR A 175 -16.26 15.66 6.63
CA THR A 175 -17.42 16.28 5.97
C THR A 175 -17.03 16.78 4.60
N ASP A 176 -17.75 16.35 3.56
CA ASP A 176 -17.51 16.76 2.19
C ASP A 176 -18.03 18.19 1.90
N GLY A 177 -17.74 18.70 0.70
CA GLY A 177 -18.21 20.04 0.30
C GLY A 177 -19.74 20.21 0.27
N GLN A 178 -20.50 19.11 0.22
CA GLN A 178 -21.96 19.10 0.23
C GLN A 178 -22.55 18.96 1.65
N GLY A 179 -21.69 18.90 2.68
CA GLY A 179 -22.12 18.73 4.08
C GLY A 179 -22.42 17.29 4.48
N ARG A 180 -22.07 16.30 3.65
CA ARG A 180 -22.25 14.88 3.96
C ARG A 180 -21.05 14.37 4.73
N THR A 181 -21.30 13.67 5.83
CA THR A 181 -20.25 13.04 6.64
C THR A 181 -19.89 11.67 6.07
N VAL A 182 -18.61 11.44 5.80
CA VAL A 182 -18.03 10.17 5.36
C VAL A 182 -17.26 9.53 6.50
N ASP A 183 -17.44 8.23 6.70
CA ASP A 183 -16.84 7.44 7.78
C ASP A 183 -15.56 6.73 7.30
N PHE A 184 -14.47 6.90 8.04
CA PHE A 184 -13.14 6.33 7.82
C PHE A 184 -12.72 5.36 8.93
N THR A 185 -13.57 5.07 9.91
CA THR A 185 -13.24 4.17 11.03
C THR A 185 -12.81 2.77 10.58
N ASN A 186 -13.32 2.31 9.43
CA ASN A 186 -12.99 1.01 8.82
C ASN A 186 -11.91 1.08 7.73
N THR A 187 -11.24 2.22 7.61
CA THR A 187 -10.23 2.49 6.59
C THR A 187 -8.83 2.39 7.20
N VAL A 188 -7.87 1.87 6.45
CA VAL A 188 -6.44 2.03 6.78
C VAL A 188 -5.86 3.18 5.98
N ILE A 189 -5.30 4.17 6.66
CA ILE A 189 -4.68 5.35 6.09
C ILE A 189 -3.17 5.14 6.02
N ILE A 190 -2.60 5.23 4.83
CA ILE A 190 -1.16 5.14 4.60
C ILE A 190 -0.73 6.39 3.86
N MET A 191 0.26 7.09 4.39
CA MET A 191 0.96 8.17 3.72
C MET A 191 2.34 7.67 3.33
N THR A 192 2.80 7.95 2.12
CA THR A 192 4.19 7.70 1.74
C THR A 192 4.94 9.03 1.62
N SER A 193 6.22 9.00 1.93
CA SER A 193 7.11 10.11 1.66
C SER A 193 8.51 9.64 1.31
N ASN A 194 9.17 10.39 0.43
CA ASN A 194 10.59 10.19 0.11
C ASN A 194 11.50 11.14 0.89
N LEU A 195 10.95 11.87 1.87
CA LEU A 195 11.69 12.84 2.66
C LEU A 195 12.86 12.19 3.41
N GLY A 196 14.06 12.76 3.27
CA GLY A 196 15.27 12.26 3.92
C GLY A 196 15.83 10.95 3.34
N ALA A 197 15.25 10.40 2.27
CA ALA A 197 15.68 9.12 1.68
C ALA A 197 17.17 9.08 1.30
N GLU A 198 17.75 10.23 0.94
CA GLU A 198 19.18 10.40 0.68
C GLU A 198 20.09 10.01 1.85
N TYR A 199 19.64 10.17 3.09
CA TYR A 199 20.40 9.78 4.28
C TYR A 199 20.46 8.26 4.40
N LEU A 200 19.36 7.57 4.08
CA LEU A 200 19.31 6.11 4.07
C LEU A 200 20.24 5.52 3.01
N LEU A 201 20.30 6.14 1.82
CA LEU A 201 21.25 5.75 0.77
C LEU A 201 22.71 5.96 1.19
N LYS A 202 23.01 7.03 1.93
CA LYS A 202 24.34 7.24 2.55
C LYS A 202 24.66 6.17 3.60
N GLY A 203 23.66 5.75 4.37
CA GLY A 203 23.76 4.63 5.31
C GLY A 203 24.11 3.32 4.62
N LEU A 204 23.40 2.97 3.53
CA LEU A 204 23.70 1.78 2.73
C LEU A 204 25.13 1.83 2.13
N SER A 205 25.58 3.01 1.72
CA SER A 205 26.92 3.20 1.15
C SER A 205 28.06 3.13 2.18
N GLY A 206 27.75 2.94 3.47
CA GLY A 206 28.74 2.94 4.55
C GLY A 206 29.30 4.32 4.92
N LYS A 207 28.72 5.41 4.41
CA LYS A 207 29.16 6.79 4.73
C LYS A 207 28.69 7.24 6.11
N THR A 208 27.70 6.56 6.68
CA THR A 208 27.19 6.74 8.04
C THR A 208 26.56 5.43 8.50
N THR A 209 26.28 5.27 9.80
CA THR A 209 25.52 4.12 10.31
C THR A 209 24.06 4.24 9.90
N MET A 210 23.36 3.11 9.75
CA MET A 210 21.92 3.11 9.41
C MET A 210 21.08 3.78 10.51
N GLU A 211 21.50 3.65 11.77
CA GLU A 211 20.87 4.32 12.90
C GLU A 211 20.93 5.85 12.77
N ASN A 212 22.13 6.40 12.56
CA ASN A 212 22.29 7.84 12.32
C ASN A 212 21.51 8.31 11.08
N ALA A 213 21.47 7.51 10.02
CA ALA A 213 20.69 7.82 8.83
C ALA A 213 19.19 7.95 9.15
N ARG A 214 18.62 7.04 9.95
CA ARG A 214 17.22 7.10 10.38
C ARG A 214 16.94 8.30 11.28
N GLU A 215 17.86 8.67 12.16
CA GLU A 215 17.73 9.90 12.95
C GLU A 215 17.68 11.15 12.06
N MET A 216 18.52 11.22 11.03
CA MET A 216 18.51 12.32 10.06
C MET A 216 17.20 12.39 9.27
N VAL A 217 16.65 11.24 8.86
CA VAL A 217 15.31 11.16 8.24
C VAL A 217 14.26 11.75 9.18
N MET A 218 14.22 11.30 10.44
CA MET A 218 13.24 11.78 11.42
C MET A 218 13.39 13.28 11.72
N LYS A 219 14.60 13.81 11.66
CA LYS A 219 14.85 15.25 11.78
C LYS A 219 14.20 16.04 10.63
N GLU A 220 14.32 15.56 9.39
CA GLU A 220 13.69 16.22 8.25
C GLU A 220 12.15 16.11 8.30
N VAL A 221 11.63 14.95 8.71
CA VAL A 221 10.19 14.72 8.95
C VAL A 221 9.62 15.72 9.96
N ARG A 222 10.27 15.90 11.11
CA ARG A 222 9.84 16.86 12.15
C ARG A 222 9.96 18.31 11.73
N LYS A 223 10.79 18.62 10.73
CA LYS A 223 10.94 19.96 10.17
C LYS A 223 9.85 20.24 9.14
N HIS A 224 9.44 19.24 8.38
CA HIS A 224 8.44 19.38 7.31
C HIS A 224 7.00 19.25 7.84
N PHE A 225 6.71 18.18 8.60
CA PHE A 225 5.39 17.92 9.15
C PHE A 225 5.23 18.50 10.54
N LYS A 226 4.07 19.10 10.80
CA LYS A 226 3.75 19.63 12.13
C LYS A 226 3.60 18.49 13.13
N PRO A 227 3.97 18.70 14.41
CA PRO A 227 3.79 17.71 15.46
C PRO A 227 2.34 17.22 15.61
N GLU A 228 1.35 18.09 15.31
CA GLU A 228 -0.07 17.70 15.40
C GLU A 228 -0.36 16.49 14.50
N LEU A 229 0.11 16.49 13.25
CA LEU A 229 -0.10 15.37 12.32
C LEU A 229 0.63 14.12 12.81
N LEU A 230 1.91 14.25 13.18
CA LEU A 230 2.74 13.12 13.59
C LEU A 230 2.17 12.41 14.83
N ASN A 231 1.60 13.16 15.76
CA ASN A 231 1.00 12.62 16.98
C ASN A 231 -0.34 11.92 16.75
N ARG A 232 -0.94 12.04 15.55
CA ARG A 232 -2.17 11.33 15.18
C ARG A 232 -1.92 10.01 14.47
N LEU A 233 -0.69 9.76 14.03
CA LEU A 233 -0.32 8.50 13.40
C LEU A 233 -0.17 7.42 14.45
N ASP A 234 -0.57 6.19 14.11
CA ASP A 234 -0.30 5.02 14.93
C ASP A 234 1.19 4.69 14.89
N GLU A 235 1.79 4.70 13.70
CA GLU A 235 3.21 4.41 13.52
C GLU A 235 3.85 5.24 12.39
N ILE A 236 5.10 5.63 12.59
CA ILE A 236 5.97 6.18 11.55
C ILE A 236 7.01 5.11 11.21
N VAL A 237 6.99 4.65 9.97
CA VAL A 237 7.72 3.45 9.54
C VAL A 237 8.78 3.83 8.52
N VAL A 238 10.05 3.55 8.83
CA VAL A 238 11.17 3.80 7.92
C VAL A 238 11.53 2.52 7.17
N PHE A 239 11.54 2.61 5.85
CA PHE A 239 11.92 1.55 4.93
C PHE A 239 13.38 1.73 4.52
N ASP A 240 14.13 0.64 4.62
CA ASP A 240 15.54 0.64 4.27
C ASP A 240 15.74 0.46 2.76
N PRO A 241 16.85 0.96 2.20
CA PRO A 241 17.29 0.59 0.87
C PRO A 241 17.46 -0.94 0.75
N LEU A 242 17.03 -1.51 -0.37
CA LEU A 242 17.11 -2.96 -0.57
C LEU A 242 18.55 -3.39 -0.86
N SER A 243 18.99 -4.46 -0.21
CA SER A 243 20.27 -5.11 -0.49
C SER A 243 20.24 -5.85 -1.84
N HIS A 244 21.41 -6.20 -2.38
CA HIS A 244 21.51 -6.96 -3.63
C HIS A 244 20.77 -8.32 -3.55
N ASP A 245 20.86 -9.02 -2.41
CA ASP A 245 20.14 -10.28 -2.19
C ASP A 245 18.61 -10.07 -2.16
N GLN A 246 18.16 -9.00 -1.51
CA GLN A 246 16.74 -8.64 -1.49
C GLN A 246 16.24 -8.29 -2.90
N LEU A 247 17.01 -7.52 -3.67
CA LEU A 247 16.66 -7.22 -5.06
C LEU A 247 16.59 -8.49 -5.93
N ARG A 248 17.48 -9.47 -5.70
CA ARG A 248 17.40 -10.79 -6.36
C ARG A 248 16.09 -11.50 -6.06
N LYS A 249 15.67 -11.50 -4.80
CA LYS A 249 14.37 -12.06 -4.37
C LYS A 249 13.19 -11.31 -5.01
N VAL A 250 13.25 -9.98 -5.10
CA VAL A 250 12.23 -9.17 -5.80
C VAL A 250 12.14 -9.53 -7.28
N ALA A 251 13.28 -9.66 -7.98
CA ALA A 251 13.30 -10.06 -9.39
C ALA A 251 12.67 -11.45 -9.59
N ARG A 252 12.95 -12.40 -8.69
CA ARG A 252 12.32 -13.72 -8.70
C ARG A 252 10.80 -13.65 -8.53
N LEU A 253 10.31 -12.86 -7.57
CA LEU A 253 8.86 -12.69 -7.37
C LEU A 253 8.19 -12.11 -8.62
N GLN A 254 8.77 -11.08 -9.23
CA GLN A 254 8.22 -10.49 -10.46
C GLN A 254 8.19 -11.48 -11.63
N LEU A 255 9.19 -12.35 -11.75
CA LEU A 255 9.20 -13.41 -12.77
C LEU A 255 8.20 -14.51 -12.46
N LYS A 256 7.94 -14.81 -11.18
CA LYS A 256 6.88 -15.75 -10.79
C LYS A 256 5.52 -15.26 -11.29
N ASP A 257 5.22 -13.97 -11.20
CA ASP A 257 3.98 -13.41 -11.73
C ASP A 257 3.89 -13.52 -13.25
N VAL A 258 5.03 -13.41 -13.95
CA VAL A 258 5.11 -13.66 -15.41
C VAL A 258 4.85 -15.14 -15.70
N ALA A 259 5.47 -16.03 -14.95
CA ALA A 259 5.31 -17.48 -15.10
C ALA A 259 3.86 -17.92 -14.90
N VAL A 260 3.15 -17.35 -13.90
CA VAL A 260 1.72 -17.63 -13.68
C VAL A 260 0.88 -17.26 -14.91
N ARG A 261 1.09 -16.06 -15.49
CA ARG A 261 0.38 -15.64 -16.71
C ARG A 261 0.72 -16.47 -17.95
N LEU A 262 1.91 -17.05 -18.02
CA LEU A 262 2.31 -17.97 -19.09
C LEU A 262 1.71 -19.36 -18.90
N ALA A 263 1.61 -19.83 -17.65
CA ALA A 263 1.02 -21.11 -17.32
C ALA A 263 -0.48 -21.16 -17.70
N GLU A 264 -1.20 -20.03 -17.59
CA GLU A 264 -2.57 -19.89 -18.12
C GLU A 264 -2.67 -20.13 -19.63
N ARG A 265 -1.54 -20.06 -20.35
CA ARG A 265 -1.40 -20.34 -21.79
C ARG A 265 -0.65 -21.65 -22.07
N GLY A 266 -0.49 -22.52 -21.07
CA GLY A 266 0.18 -23.81 -21.22
C GLY A 266 1.71 -23.75 -21.32
N VAL A 267 2.34 -22.60 -21.07
CA VAL A 267 3.80 -22.43 -21.17
C VAL A 267 4.42 -22.34 -19.78
N ALA A 268 5.44 -23.18 -19.52
CA ALA A 268 6.20 -23.13 -18.27
C ALA A 268 7.43 -22.22 -18.42
N LEU A 269 7.67 -21.36 -17.42
CA LEU A 269 8.85 -20.51 -17.35
C LEU A 269 9.74 -20.92 -16.17
N GLY A 270 10.93 -21.43 -16.48
CA GLY A 270 12.01 -21.65 -15.52
C GLY A 270 12.92 -20.42 -15.47
N VAL A 271 13.44 -20.08 -14.29
CA VAL A 271 14.40 -18.99 -14.12
C VAL A 271 15.60 -19.50 -13.35
N THR A 272 16.77 -19.42 -13.98
CA THR A 272 18.05 -19.80 -13.37
C THR A 272 18.62 -18.67 -12.50
N GLU A 273 19.48 -19.00 -11.53
CA GLU A 273 20.21 -17.98 -10.75
C GLU A 273 21.05 -17.06 -11.64
N ALA A 274 21.69 -17.63 -12.67
CA ALA A 274 22.48 -16.86 -13.63
C ALA A 274 21.64 -15.82 -14.38
N ALA A 275 20.40 -16.15 -14.74
CA ALA A 275 19.47 -15.19 -15.36
C ALA A 275 19.14 -14.03 -14.40
N LEU A 276 18.94 -14.32 -13.11
CA LEU A 276 18.70 -13.27 -12.10
C LEU A 276 19.89 -12.32 -11.95
N ASP A 277 21.12 -12.84 -12.01
CA ASP A 277 22.32 -12.01 -11.95
C ASP A 277 22.47 -11.09 -13.17
N VAL A 278 22.09 -11.58 -14.36
CA VAL A 278 22.03 -10.74 -15.58
C VAL A 278 20.97 -9.64 -15.44
N ILE A 279 19.78 -9.98 -14.91
CA ILE A 279 18.72 -9.00 -14.67
C ILE A 279 19.22 -7.89 -13.74
N LEU A 280 19.80 -8.26 -12.61
CA LEU A 280 20.27 -7.28 -11.62
C LEU A 280 21.41 -6.42 -12.16
N SER A 281 22.42 -7.02 -12.78
CA SER A 281 23.55 -6.25 -13.34
C SER A 281 23.12 -5.23 -14.41
N GLN A 282 22.05 -5.51 -15.17
CA GLN A 282 21.56 -4.61 -16.22
C GLN A 282 20.46 -3.65 -15.78
N SER A 283 19.88 -3.83 -14.58
CA SER A 283 18.75 -3.02 -14.13
C SER A 283 18.95 -2.35 -12.78
N TYR A 284 20.00 -2.69 -12.02
CA TYR A 284 20.21 -2.13 -10.69
C TYR A 284 20.37 -0.61 -10.71
N ASP A 285 19.58 0.06 -9.87
CA ASP A 285 19.75 1.46 -9.54
C ASP A 285 19.49 1.67 -8.04
N PRO A 286 20.50 2.09 -7.25
CA PRO A 286 20.34 2.29 -5.81
C PRO A 286 19.32 3.38 -5.45
N VAL A 287 19.11 4.37 -6.33
CA VAL A 287 18.19 5.50 -6.08
C VAL A 287 16.73 5.09 -6.28
N TYR A 288 16.46 4.22 -7.26
CA TYR A 288 15.11 3.80 -7.64
C TYR A 288 14.71 2.41 -7.13
N GLY A 289 15.56 1.76 -6.34
CA GLY A 289 15.29 0.46 -5.73
C GLY A 289 14.93 -0.61 -6.77
N ALA A 290 13.83 -1.33 -6.54
CA ALA A 290 13.39 -2.40 -7.45
C ALA A 290 12.60 -1.92 -8.68
N ARG A 291 12.29 -0.62 -8.81
CA ARG A 291 11.45 -0.10 -9.90
C ARG A 291 12.05 -0.33 -11.29
N PRO A 292 13.37 -0.14 -11.53
CA PRO A 292 13.98 -0.44 -12.81
C PRO A 292 13.95 -1.91 -13.20
N ILE A 293 14.02 -2.84 -12.23
CA ILE A 293 13.96 -4.30 -12.46
C ILE A 293 12.66 -4.63 -13.20
N ARG A 294 11.52 -4.17 -12.67
CA ARG A 294 10.20 -4.38 -13.29
C ARG A 294 10.17 -3.88 -14.72
N ARG A 295 10.65 -2.65 -14.93
CA ARG A 295 10.64 -2.01 -16.26
C ARG A 295 11.60 -2.70 -17.24
N TRP A 296 12.69 -3.28 -16.76
CA TRP A 296 13.62 -4.06 -17.57
C TRP A 296 12.99 -5.41 -17.95
N LEU A 297 12.39 -6.12 -16.99
CA LEU A 297 11.67 -7.38 -17.21
C LEU A 297 10.54 -7.20 -18.23
N GLU A 298 9.71 -6.17 -18.10
CA GLU A 298 8.64 -5.87 -19.05
C GLU A 298 9.18 -5.64 -20.47
N ARG A 299 10.25 -4.85 -20.61
CA ARG A 299 10.81 -4.48 -21.93
C ARG A 299 11.64 -5.58 -22.60
N ARG A 300 12.31 -6.43 -21.82
CA ARG A 300 13.24 -7.46 -22.36
C ARG A 300 12.63 -8.84 -22.32
N VAL A 301 12.12 -9.26 -21.16
CA VAL A 301 11.64 -10.64 -20.98
C VAL A 301 10.21 -10.77 -21.49
N VAL A 302 9.28 -9.98 -20.94
CA VAL A 302 7.85 -10.08 -21.29
C VAL A 302 7.63 -9.74 -22.77
N THR A 303 8.32 -8.72 -23.28
CA THR A 303 8.21 -8.33 -24.68
C THR A 303 8.71 -9.42 -25.64
N GLU A 304 9.84 -10.08 -25.35
CA GLU A 304 10.32 -11.17 -26.21
C GLU A 304 9.42 -12.40 -26.11
N LEU A 305 9.01 -12.80 -24.90
CA LEU A 305 8.04 -13.90 -24.72
C LEU A 305 6.72 -13.62 -25.45
N SER A 306 6.25 -12.37 -25.45
CA SER A 306 5.05 -11.98 -26.20
C SER A 306 5.25 -12.11 -27.72
N LYS A 307 6.43 -11.77 -28.25
CA LYS A 307 6.73 -11.95 -29.68
C LYS A 307 6.78 -13.43 -30.04
N MET A 308 7.44 -14.26 -29.22
CA MET A 308 7.55 -15.69 -29.45
C MET A 308 6.16 -16.35 -29.45
N LEU A 309 5.28 -15.97 -28.51
CA LEU A 309 3.88 -16.41 -28.50
C LEU A 309 3.12 -16.02 -29.77
N ILE A 310 3.24 -14.75 -30.21
CA ILE A 310 2.53 -14.26 -31.41
C ILE A 310 3.04 -14.93 -32.69
N ARG A 311 4.32 -15.30 -32.72
CA ARG A 311 4.94 -16.00 -33.85
C ARG A 311 4.75 -17.52 -33.79
N GLU A 312 4.08 -18.03 -32.76
CA GLU A 312 3.90 -19.47 -32.53
C GLU A 312 5.27 -20.20 -32.41
N GLU A 313 6.29 -19.51 -31.90
CA GLU A 313 7.65 -20.08 -31.67
C GLU A 313 7.75 -20.86 -30.35
N ILE A 314 6.78 -20.67 -29.44
CA ILE A 314 6.64 -21.40 -28.18
C ILE A 314 5.22 -21.96 -28.09
N ASP A 315 5.14 -23.27 -27.83
CA ASP A 315 3.90 -24.04 -27.92
C ASP A 315 3.47 -24.59 -26.54
N GLU A 316 2.25 -25.12 -26.47
CA GLU A 316 1.71 -25.73 -25.24
C GLU A 316 2.62 -26.87 -24.75
N ASN A 317 2.95 -26.88 -23.45
CA ASN A 317 3.86 -27.81 -22.76
C ASN A 317 5.37 -27.58 -22.96
N GLN A 318 5.81 -26.46 -23.53
CA GLN A 318 7.22 -26.13 -23.62
C GLN A 318 7.74 -25.44 -22.34
N LEU A 319 8.91 -25.88 -21.87
CA LEU A 319 9.66 -25.20 -20.80
C LEU A 319 10.59 -24.16 -21.43
N CYS A 320 10.35 -22.89 -21.13
CA CYS A 320 11.27 -21.79 -21.44
C CYS A 320 12.20 -21.56 -20.24
N THR A 321 13.52 -21.63 -20.42
CA THR A 321 14.53 -21.40 -19.37
C THR A 321 15.45 -20.24 -19.67
#